data_AF-Q2CB27-F1
#
_entry.id   AF-Q2CB27-F1
#
_cell.length_a   1.000
_cell.length_b   1.000
_cell.length_c   1.000
_cell.angle_alpha   90.00
_cell.angle_beta   90.00
_cell.angle_gamma   90.00
#
_symmetry.space_group_name_H-M   'P 1'
#
loop_
_entity.id
_entity.type
_entity.pdbx_description
1 polymer ?
#
loop_
_entity_poly.entity_id
_entity_poly.type
_entity_poly.pdbx_seq_one_letter_code
_entity_poly.pdbx_strand_id
1 'polypeptide(L)'
;MANHRPAADVAVELLHDAPCGIAITDPDGDLTYVNATLARWTGRADLPAAGGTLPELLTTPGRIYYETHIAPMMRLQGHVREISCMLEVTDGSTLPVLLSG
;
A
#
# COMPACT_ATOMS: atom_id res chain seq x y z
N MET A 1 -17.35 -26.74 -22.53
CA MET A 1 -15.93 -26.69 -22.13
C MET A 1 -15.83 -25.70 -20.99
N ALA A 2 -15.59 -26.17 -19.76
CA ALA A 2 -15.44 -25.29 -18.60
C ALA A 2 -14.13 -24.52 -18.75
N ASN A 3 -14.21 -23.19 -18.82
CA ASN A 3 -13.07 -22.30 -18.95
C ASN A 3 -12.30 -22.31 -17.61
N HIS A 4 -11.32 -23.20 -17.48
CA HIS A 4 -10.45 -23.25 -16.30
C HIS A 4 -9.43 -22.12 -16.39
N ARG A 5 -9.79 -20.97 -15.82
CA ARG A 5 -8.85 -19.86 -15.65
C ARG A 5 -7.71 -20.32 -14.73
N PRO A 6 -6.44 -20.04 -15.06
CA PRO A 6 -5.32 -20.31 -14.17
C PRO A 6 -5.56 -19.68 -12.80
N ALA A 7 -5.24 -20.40 -11.72
CA ALA A 7 -5.38 -19.89 -10.35
C ALA A 7 -4.58 -18.58 -10.13
N ALA A 8 -3.45 -18.42 -10.81
CA ALA A 8 -2.65 -17.21 -10.77
C ALA A 8 -3.40 -15.98 -11.30
N ASP A 9 -4.12 -16.11 -12.43
CA ASP A 9 -4.88 -15.00 -13.02
C ASP A 9 -6.02 -14.55 -12.10
N VAL A 10 -6.68 -15.51 -11.44
CA VAL A 10 -7.72 -15.23 -10.45
C VAL A 10 -7.12 -14.52 -9.23
N ALA A 11 -5.95 -14.96 -8.75
CA ALA A 11 -5.28 -14.33 -7.62
C ALA A 11 -4.87 -12.87 -7.93
N VAL A 12 -4.38 -12.61 -9.14
CA VAL A 12 -4.04 -11.25 -9.59
C VAL A 12 -5.27 -10.35 -9.61
N GLU A 13 -6.41 -10.83 -10.13
CA GLU A 13 -7.66 -10.06 -10.11
C GLU A 13 -8.15 -9.78 -8.69
N LEU A 14 -8.12 -10.78 -7.81
CA LEU A 14 -8.51 -10.62 -6.40
C LEU A 14 -7.62 -9.62 -5.67
N LEU A 15 -6.31 -9.60 -5.96
CA LEU A 15 -5.37 -8.63 -5.40
C LEU A 15 -5.64 -7.23 -5.94
N HIS A 16 -5.90 -7.12 -7.24
CA HIS A 16 -6.10 -5.87 -7.94
C HIS A 16 -7.39 -5.16 -7.49
N ASP A 17 -8.48 -5.89 -7.32
CA ASP A 17 -9.81 -5.36 -6.96
C ASP A 17 -10.20 -5.62 -5.49
N ALA A 18 -9.24 -5.96 -4.63
CA ALA A 18 -9.49 -6.16 -3.21
C ALA A 18 -10.15 -4.93 -2.58
N PRO A 19 -11.08 -5.09 -1.62
CA PRO A 19 -11.77 -3.98 -0.96
C PRO A 19 -10.89 -3.21 0.03
N CYS A 20 -9.60 -3.52 0.10
CA CYS A 20 -8.60 -2.82 0.89
C CYS A 20 -7.44 -2.36 0.01
N GLY A 21 -6.71 -1.35 0.48
CA GLY A 21 -5.48 -0.92 -0.16
C GLY A 21 -4.38 -1.96 0.03
N ILE A 22 -3.71 -2.33 -1.06
CA ILE A 22 -2.57 -3.24 -1.05
C ILE A 22 -1.39 -2.55 -1.73
N ALA A 23 -0.25 -2.57 -1.06
CA ALA A 23 1.03 -2.15 -1.58
C ALA A 23 2.07 -3.25 -1.33
N ILE A 24 3.01 -3.41 -2.26
CA ILE A 24 4.22 -4.21 -2.07
C ILE A 24 5.39 -3.25 -2.20
N THR A 25 6.30 -3.29 -1.23
CA THR A 25 7.54 -2.53 -1.28
C THR A 25 8.73 -3.46 -1.34
N ASP A 26 9.86 -2.93 -1.80
CA ASP A 26 11.16 -3.52 -1.49
C ASP A 26 11.60 -3.16 -0.03
N PRO A 27 12.79 -3.61 0.43
CA PRO A 27 13.29 -3.30 1.77
C PRO A 27 13.65 -1.83 2.03
N ASP A 28 13.85 -1.04 0.98
CA ASP A 28 14.13 0.39 1.04
C ASP A 28 12.83 1.21 1.08
N GLY A 29 11.69 0.56 0.80
CA GLY A 29 10.35 1.14 0.90
C GLY A 29 9.78 1.60 -0.44
N ASP A 30 10.49 1.34 -1.54
CA ASP A 30 10.05 1.67 -2.90
C ASP A 30 8.86 0.79 -3.29
N LEU A 31 7.81 1.42 -3.81
CA LEU A 31 6.59 0.74 -4.24
C LEU A 31 6.84 -0.06 -5.51
N THR A 32 6.71 -1.39 -5.42
CA THR A 32 6.78 -2.31 -6.57
C THR A 32 5.40 -2.69 -7.10
N TYR A 33 4.36 -2.58 -6.27
CA TYR A 33 2.98 -2.81 -6.65
C TYR A 33 2.03 -1.98 -5.78
N VAL A 34 0.95 -1.50 -6.38
CA VAL A 34 -0.18 -0.86 -5.72
C VAL A 34 -1.46 -1.33 -6.42
N ASN A 35 -2.47 -1.74 -5.66
CA ASN A 35 -3.75 -2.17 -6.24
C ASN A 35 -4.68 -0.98 -6.62
N ALA A 36 -5.73 -1.27 -7.39
CA ALA A 36 -6.65 -0.24 -7.86
C ALA A 36 -7.38 0.48 -6.72
N THR A 37 -7.64 -0.21 -5.60
CA THR A 37 -8.28 0.39 -4.43
C THR A 37 -7.42 1.46 -3.77
N LEU A 38 -6.14 1.19 -3.49
CA LEU A 38 -5.23 2.17 -2.90
C LEU A 38 -4.94 3.34 -3.86
N ALA A 39 -4.79 3.05 -5.15
CA ALA A 39 -4.64 4.08 -6.19
C ALA A 39 -5.85 5.03 -6.24
N ARG A 40 -7.09 4.48 -6.17
CA ARG A 40 -8.32 5.28 -6.08
C ARG A 40 -8.39 6.10 -4.80
N TRP A 41 -8.06 5.52 -3.65
CA TRP A 41 -8.13 6.21 -2.36
C TRP A 41 -7.20 7.41 -2.29
N THR A 42 -5.98 7.28 -2.83
CA THR A 42 -4.98 8.36 -2.83
C THR A 42 -5.14 9.32 -4.00
N GLY A 43 -5.97 8.97 -5.00
CA GLY A 43 -6.12 9.72 -6.24
C GLY A 43 -4.86 9.69 -7.11
N ARG A 44 -4.11 8.59 -7.08
CA ARG A 44 -2.84 8.40 -7.80
C ARG A 44 -2.87 7.11 -8.63
N ALA A 45 -3.28 7.22 -9.89
CA ALA A 45 -3.47 6.07 -10.78
C ALA A 45 -2.17 5.33 -11.14
N ASP A 46 -1.04 6.04 -11.19
CA ASP A 46 0.23 5.54 -11.74
C ASP A 46 1.30 5.25 -10.66
N LEU A 47 0.92 5.00 -9.41
CA LEU A 47 1.84 4.96 -8.27
C LEU A 47 3.11 4.10 -8.44
N PRO A 48 3.06 2.86 -8.95
CA PRO A 48 4.29 2.09 -9.19
C PRO A 48 5.07 2.59 -10.42
N ALA A 49 4.37 3.14 -11.41
CA ALA A 49 4.97 3.59 -12.67
C ALA A 49 5.61 4.99 -12.57
N ALA A 50 5.17 5.81 -11.62
CA ALA A 50 5.67 7.15 -11.38
C ALA A 50 6.94 7.18 -10.51
N GLY A 51 7.30 6.05 -9.88
CA GLY A 51 8.27 6.01 -8.79
C GLY A 51 7.67 6.61 -7.51
N GLY A 52 8.03 6.02 -6.36
CA GLY A 52 7.59 6.53 -5.07
C GLY A 52 7.70 5.48 -3.96
N THR A 53 7.76 5.96 -2.73
CA THR A 53 7.90 5.12 -1.54
C THR A 53 6.58 5.03 -0.78
N LEU A 54 6.37 3.96 -0.01
CA LEU A 54 5.21 3.86 0.88
C LEU A 54 5.07 5.04 1.87
N PRO A 55 6.15 5.56 2.50
CA PRO A 55 6.10 6.80 3.28
C PRO A 55 5.47 7.98 2.55
N GLU A 56 5.74 8.15 1.25
CA GLU A 56 5.23 9.29 0.48
C GLU A 56 3.71 9.28 0.28
N LEU A 57 3.06 8.16 0.56
CA LEU A 57 1.60 8.07 0.62
C LEU A 57 1.04 8.58 1.94
N LEU A 58 1.86 8.66 2.98
CA LEU A 58 1.47 9.10 4.31
C LEU A 58 1.59 10.62 4.45
N THR A 59 0.79 11.16 5.36
CA THR A 59 0.97 12.54 5.86
C THR A 59 2.38 12.76 6.41
N THR A 60 2.82 14.02 6.49
CA THR A 60 4.14 14.35 7.05
C THR A 60 4.41 13.70 8.43
N PRO A 61 3.50 13.76 9.43
CA PRO A 61 3.70 13.03 10.68
C PRO A 61 3.74 11.50 10.50
N GLY A 62 2.94 10.97 9.58
CA GLY A 62 2.92 9.55 9.23
C GLY A 62 4.24 9.07 8.63
N ARG A 63 4.89 9.87 7.78
CA ARG A 63 6.24 9.60 7.24
C ARG A 63 7.27 9.42 8.35
N ILE A 64 7.29 10.34 9.31
CA ILE A 64 8.20 10.28 10.45
C ILE A 64 7.93 9.02 11.27
N TYR A 65 6.66 8.71 11.54
CA TYR A 65 6.28 7.53 12.29
C TYR A 65 6.65 6.23 11.55
N TYR A 66 6.51 6.21 10.22
CA TYR A 66 6.94 5.08 9.41
C TYR A 66 8.44 4.81 9.57
N GLU A 67 9.27 5.83 9.38
CA GLU A 67 10.73 5.69 9.46
C GLU A 67 11.21 5.30 10.86
N THR A 68 10.60 5.88 11.89
CA THR A 68 11.06 5.72 13.27
C THR A 68 10.49 4.49 13.97
N HIS A 69 9.34 3.97 13.52
CA HIS A 69 8.65 2.86 14.18
C HIS A 69 8.31 1.72 13.20
N ILE A 70 7.55 1.99 12.13
CA ILE A 70 7.00 0.93 11.25
C ILE A 70 8.12 0.16 10.52
N ALA A 71 9.03 0.86 9.84
CA ALA A 71 10.10 0.20 9.09
C ALA A 71 11.06 -0.58 10.01
N PRO A 72 11.50 -0.07 11.17
CA PRO A 72 12.25 -0.86 12.14
C PRO A 72 11.48 -2.09 12.65
N MET A 73 10.18 -1.97 12.96
CA MET A 73 9.37 -3.11 13.40
C MET A 73 9.25 -4.17 12.31
N MET A 74 8.98 -3.79 11.06
CA MET A 74 8.99 -4.71 9.93
C MET A 74 10.35 -5.41 9.77
N ARG A 75 11.46 -4.68 9.85
CA ARG A 75 12.82 -5.26 9.70
C ARG A 75 13.20 -6.22 10.83
N LEU A 76 12.81 -5.91 12.07
CA LEU A 76 13.20 -6.69 13.25
C LEU A 76 12.22 -7.82 13.58
N GLN A 77 10.93 -7.60 13.37
CA GLN A 77 9.85 -8.51 13.80
C GLN A 77 9.17 -9.20 12.60
N GLY A 78 9.40 -8.72 11.37
CA GLY A 78 8.83 -9.28 10.15
C GLY A 78 7.35 -8.96 9.93
N HIS A 79 6.73 -8.14 10.80
CA HIS A 79 5.33 -7.77 10.68
C HIS A 79 4.99 -6.51 11.49
N VAL A 80 3.87 -5.87 11.13
CA VAL A 80 3.15 -4.86 11.92
C VAL A 80 1.66 -5.14 11.86
N ARG A 81 0.93 -4.83 12.94
CA ARG A 81 -0.52 -5.08 13.01
C ARG A 81 -1.25 -3.82 13.41
N GLU A 82 -2.21 -3.44 12.57
CA GLU A 82 -3.28 -2.48 12.88
C GLU A 82 -2.76 -1.12 13.38
N ILE A 83 -1.75 -0.59 12.71
CA ILE A 83 -1.19 0.72 13.01
C ILE A 83 -2.07 1.80 12.38
N SER A 84 -2.63 2.69 13.22
CA SER A 84 -3.39 3.84 12.75
C SER A 84 -2.48 4.87 12.08
N CYS A 85 -2.80 5.24 10.84
CA CYS A 85 -2.07 6.26 10.09
C CYS A 85 -3.00 7.02 9.13
N MET A 86 -2.48 8.11 8.56
CA MET A 86 -3.22 8.98 7.64
C MET A 86 -2.52 8.99 6.29
N LEU A 87 -3.26 8.67 5.23
CA LEU A 87 -2.81 8.83 3.84
C LEU A 87 -3.07 10.26 3.35
N GLU A 88 -2.19 10.77 2.50
CA GLU A 88 -2.39 12.00 1.73
C GLU A 88 -3.14 11.68 0.42
N VAL A 89 -4.26 12.36 0.21
CA VAL A 89 -5.02 12.29 -1.03
C VAL A 89 -4.61 13.46 -1.93
N THR A 90 -4.57 13.26 -3.25
CA THR A 90 -4.13 14.30 -4.21
C THR A 90 -5.00 15.56 -4.21
N ASP A 91 -6.23 15.49 -3.69
CA ASP A 91 -7.11 16.65 -3.49
C ASP A 91 -6.77 17.47 -2.22
N GLY A 92 -5.72 17.08 -1.49
CA GLY A 92 -5.27 17.74 -0.26
C GLY A 92 -5.97 17.25 1.01
N SER A 93 -6.97 16.38 0.90
CA SER A 93 -7.59 15.73 2.05
C SER A 93 -6.72 14.61 2.61
N THR A 94 -7.16 14.02 3.73
CA THR A 94 -6.48 12.88 4.34
C THR A 94 -7.44 11.74 4.60
N LEU A 95 -6.96 10.51 4.43
CA LEU A 95 -7.75 9.30 4.66
C LEU A 95 -7.17 8.53 5.85
N PRO A 96 -7.91 8.36 6.96
CA PRO A 96 -7.49 7.49 8.06
C PRO A 96 -7.53 6.03 7.63
N VAL A 97 -6.46 5.28 7.92
CA VAL A 97 -6.35 3.84 7.61
C VAL A 97 -5.70 3.09 8.77
N LEU A 98 -5.95 1.78 8.80
CA LEU A 98 -5.19 0.84 9.61
C LEU A 98 -4.22 0.09 8.70
N LEU A 99 -2.93 0.19 9.01
CA LEU A 99 -1.86 -0.47 8.28
C LEU A 99 -1.47 -1.77 8.98
N SER A 100 -1.45 -2.85 8.21
CA SER A 100 -0.95 -4.16 8.60
C SER A 100 -0.10 -4.72 7.47
N GLY A 101 0.95 -5.47 7.81
CA GLY A 101 1.83 -6.13 6.86
C GLY A 101 2.82 -7.04 7.54
#